data_AF-A0A7T1KNL1-F1
#
_entry.id   AF-A0A7T1KNL1-F1
#
_cell.length_a   1.000
_cell.length_b   1.000
_cell.length_c   1.000
_cell.angle_alpha   90.00
_cell.angle_beta   90.00
_cell.angle_gamma   90.00
#
_symmetry.space_group_name_H-M   'P 1'
#
loop_
_entity.id
_entity.type
_entity.pdbx_description
1 polymer ?
#
loop_
_entity_poly.entity_id
_entity_poly.type
_entity_poly.pdbx_seq_one_letter_code
_entity_poly.pdbx_strand_id
1 'polypeptide(L)'
;HHRTAKSQCEKHCTKSKPMGQCNEAEEVILRNSDCAFMKKTETAFEFVVGMNGQTEDKTAPGANANGAFLCCKATQGTATLFIVGVANKRLMLAKDVVNYKFHQNISIDDFEREKQVLESVSAQGQKAGIGDNYGEKFFQDQMDANKMIQKGSVKLWTANKSLPPQNVPDLQKDTRPKVTAATEEMILALKVFQQFRKNKNCWASVEKELLKSQSFLSLAEPNGKDAMRKAAVRLCAKMEAKIEAQIDETAKKLLA
;
A
#
# COMPACT_ATOMS: atom_id res chain seq x y z
N HIS A 1 23.27 4.29 -31.51
CA HIS A 1 23.51 5.23 -30.39
C HIS A 1 22.29 5.27 -29.45
N HIS A 2 22.25 4.42 -28.42
CA HIS A 2 21.25 4.49 -27.34
C HIS A 2 21.96 4.39 -26.00
N ARG A 3 22.55 5.51 -25.53
CA ARG A 3 22.80 5.70 -24.10
C ARG A 3 21.53 6.35 -23.55
N THR A 4 20.60 5.51 -23.10
CA THR A 4 19.46 5.92 -22.29
C THR A 4 19.96 6.75 -21.11
N ALA A 5 19.40 7.95 -20.95
CA ALA A 5 19.57 8.79 -19.79
C ALA A 5 19.06 8.06 -18.55
N LYS A 6 19.94 7.26 -17.91
CA LYS A 6 19.75 6.84 -16.52
C LYS A 6 19.85 8.12 -15.72
N SER A 7 18.73 8.63 -15.19
CA SER A 7 18.81 9.68 -14.18
C SER A 7 19.71 9.14 -13.05
N GLN A 8 20.83 9.81 -12.81
CA GLN A 8 21.72 9.42 -11.72
C GLN A 8 21.16 10.03 -10.45
N CYS A 9 20.05 9.47 -9.93
CA CYS A 9 19.45 9.90 -8.67
C CYS A 9 20.51 10.01 -7.57
N GLU A 10 21.47 9.08 -7.58
CA GLU A 10 22.67 9.06 -6.74
C GLU A 10 23.50 10.36 -6.73
N LYS A 11 23.54 11.11 -7.85
CA LYS A 11 24.24 12.41 -7.96
C LYS A 11 23.47 13.58 -7.36
N HIS A 12 22.15 13.44 -7.24
CA HIS A 12 21.28 14.43 -6.62
C HIS A 12 21.07 14.17 -5.12
N CYS A 13 21.72 13.13 -4.59
CA CYS A 13 21.73 12.87 -3.17
C CYS A 13 22.60 13.90 -2.45
N THR A 14 22.03 14.65 -1.51
CA THR A 14 22.78 15.50 -0.58
C THR A 14 23.67 14.59 0.28
N LYS A 15 24.94 14.43 -0.14
CA LYS A 15 26.03 13.66 0.51
C LYS A 15 25.50 12.49 1.35
N SER A 16 25.40 11.32 0.71
CA SER A 16 25.10 10.02 1.33
C SER A 16 25.44 10.00 2.83
N LYS A 17 24.45 10.18 3.70
CA LYS A 17 24.68 9.97 5.12
C LYS A 17 25.22 8.53 5.29
N PRO A 18 26.31 8.32 6.07
CA PRO A 18 26.85 6.99 6.34
C PRO A 18 25.76 6.00 6.75
N MET A 19 26.00 4.72 6.44
CA MET A 19 25.14 3.59 6.79
C MET A 19 24.69 3.70 8.27
N GLY A 20 23.39 3.94 8.51
CA GLY A 20 22.82 4.09 9.86
C GLY A 20 22.55 5.53 10.34
N GLN A 21 22.77 6.57 9.53
CA GLN A 21 22.46 7.97 9.88
C GLN A 21 21.21 8.54 9.19
N CYS A 22 20.47 7.70 8.45
CA CYS A 22 19.11 8.02 8.04
C CYS A 22 18.19 7.80 9.24
N ASN A 23 17.50 8.86 9.67
CA ASN A 23 16.42 8.70 10.66
C ASN A 23 15.36 7.73 10.08
N GLU A 24 14.66 6.99 10.93
CA GLU A 24 13.63 6.02 10.49
C GLU A 24 12.50 6.64 9.66
N ALA A 25 12.42 7.97 9.61
CA ALA A 25 11.42 8.76 8.93
C ALA A 25 12.04 9.64 7.83
N GLU A 26 12.29 9.08 6.64
CA GLU A 26 11.93 9.68 5.33
C GLU A 26 12.96 9.47 4.19
N GLU A 27 12.41 9.16 3.01
CA GLU A 27 13.03 9.05 1.68
C GLU A 27 13.84 7.75 1.41
N VAL A 28 13.12 6.64 1.24
CA VAL A 28 13.69 5.44 0.60
C VAL A 28 13.45 5.52 -0.90
N ILE A 29 14.53 5.38 -1.69
CA ILE A 29 14.41 5.28 -3.14
C ILE A 29 13.75 3.94 -3.48
N LEU A 30 12.60 4.03 -4.15
CA LEU A 30 11.82 2.89 -4.63
C LEU A 30 12.18 2.55 -6.08
N ARG A 31 12.53 3.55 -6.91
CA ARG A 31 12.86 3.35 -8.32
C ARG A 31 13.92 4.36 -8.80
N ASN A 32 15.05 3.83 -9.27
CA ASN A 32 16.20 4.63 -9.70
C ASN A 32 16.03 5.28 -11.09
N SER A 33 15.09 4.84 -11.93
CA SER A 33 14.98 5.34 -13.32
C SER A 33 14.39 6.74 -13.41
N ASP A 34 13.60 7.13 -12.42
CA ASP A 34 12.83 8.38 -12.34
C ASP A 34 12.81 8.92 -10.90
N CYS A 35 13.83 8.54 -10.12
CA CYS A 35 14.01 8.97 -8.73
C CYS A 35 12.72 8.91 -7.92
N ALA A 36 11.97 7.81 -8.02
CA ALA A 36 10.76 7.65 -7.24
C ALA A 36 11.11 7.23 -5.81
N PHE A 37 10.55 7.93 -4.83
CA PHE A 37 10.75 7.67 -3.41
C PHE A 37 9.43 7.72 -2.64
N MET A 38 9.44 7.11 -1.46
CA MET A 38 8.33 7.24 -0.52
C MET A 38 8.76 8.04 0.68
N LYS A 39 7.91 9.01 1.03
CA LYS A 39 8.05 9.87 2.19
C LYS A 39 6.90 9.59 3.15
N LYS A 40 7.21 9.52 4.44
CA LYS A 40 6.19 9.60 5.48
C LYS A 40 5.99 11.08 5.78
N THR A 41 4.77 11.59 5.75
CA THR A 41 4.45 12.93 6.26
C THR A 41 3.81 12.79 7.64
N GLU A 42 3.49 13.92 8.28
CA GLU A 42 2.81 13.92 9.58
C GLU A 42 1.48 13.15 9.53
N THR A 43 0.80 13.17 8.37
CA THR A 43 -0.56 12.64 8.21
C THR A 43 -0.69 11.52 7.19
N ALA A 44 0.30 11.28 6.32
CA ALA A 44 0.16 10.32 5.21
C ALA A 44 1.48 9.65 4.80
N PHE A 45 1.35 8.68 3.89
CA PHE A 45 2.46 8.17 3.09
C PHE A 45 2.30 8.72 1.68
N GLU A 46 3.33 9.43 1.22
CA GLU A 46 3.35 10.11 -0.07
C GLU A 46 4.40 9.47 -0.97
N PHE A 47 3.94 9.11 -2.16
CA PHE A 47 4.79 8.69 -3.25
C PHE A 47 5.16 9.91 -4.09
N VAL A 48 6.45 10.09 -4.32
CA VAL A 48 6.98 11.25 -5.02
C VAL A 48 7.93 10.77 -6.11
N VAL A 49 7.82 11.34 -7.31
CA VAL A 49 8.69 11.04 -8.46
C VAL A 49 9.58 12.25 -8.75
N GLY A 50 10.90 12.04 -8.73
CA GLY A 50 11.89 13.10 -8.95
C GLY A 50 12.37 13.21 -10.40
N MET A 51 12.48 14.45 -10.89
CA MET A 51 13.22 14.89 -12.09
C MET A 51 12.70 14.54 -13.50
N ASN A 52 11.39 14.29 -13.71
CA ASN A 52 10.65 14.71 -14.94
C ASN A 52 9.14 14.34 -14.90
N GLY A 53 8.44 14.69 -13.82
CA GLY A 53 6.99 14.60 -13.78
C GLY A 53 6.46 15.13 -12.45
N GLN A 54 6.08 16.42 -12.44
CA GLN A 54 5.40 17.10 -11.33
C GLN A 54 4.33 16.16 -10.71
N THR A 55 4.19 16.08 -9.39
CA THR A 55 3.61 17.17 -8.59
C THR A 55 4.20 17.27 -7.18
N GLU A 56 5.09 18.25 -6.96
CA GLU A 56 4.95 19.07 -5.76
C GLU A 56 3.80 20.04 -6.05
N ASP A 57 2.76 20.00 -5.23
CA ASP A 57 1.65 20.94 -5.32
C ASP A 57 2.19 22.37 -5.19
N LYS A 58 1.77 23.27 -6.09
CA LYS A 58 2.37 24.62 -6.31
C LYS A 58 2.07 25.64 -5.21
N THR A 59 1.82 25.20 -3.98
CA THR A 59 1.26 26.05 -2.91
C THR A 59 2.01 25.98 -1.59
N ALA A 60 3.09 25.21 -1.46
CA ALA A 60 3.93 25.23 -0.25
C ALA A 60 5.17 26.14 -0.44
N PRO A 61 5.23 27.31 0.24
CA PRO A 61 6.46 28.09 0.33
C PRO A 61 7.41 27.37 1.31
N GLY A 62 8.37 26.63 0.76
CA GLY A 62 9.35 25.86 1.55
C GLY A 62 10.16 24.83 0.76
N ALA A 63 9.84 24.59 -0.52
CA ALA A 63 10.65 23.73 -1.39
C ALA A 63 12.07 24.29 -1.51
N ASN A 64 13.05 23.54 -0.99
CA ASN A 64 14.47 23.83 -1.20
C ASN A 64 14.72 23.94 -2.71
N ALA A 65 15.14 25.13 -3.16
CA ALA A 65 15.36 25.47 -4.57
C ALA A 65 16.49 24.69 -5.27
N ASN A 66 17.01 23.63 -4.65
CA ASN A 66 17.99 22.72 -5.21
C ASN A 66 17.42 21.31 -5.02
N GLY A 67 16.90 20.67 -6.06
CA GLY A 67 16.25 19.35 -6.03
C GLY A 67 17.15 18.20 -5.56
N ALA A 68 17.59 18.28 -4.31
CA ALA A 68 18.41 17.32 -3.62
C ALA A 68 17.54 16.58 -2.60
N PHE A 69 17.42 15.28 -2.79
CA PHE A 69 16.62 14.38 -1.96
C PHE A 69 17.56 13.47 -1.15
N LEU A 70 17.13 13.03 0.02
CA LEU A 70 17.85 12.07 0.86
C LEU A 70 17.71 10.67 0.25
N CYS A 71 18.82 10.11 -0.20
CA CYS A 71 18.84 8.78 -0.81
C CYS A 71 19.21 7.73 0.23
N CYS A 72 18.24 7.31 1.05
CA CYS A 72 18.50 6.29 2.06
C CYS A 72 18.36 4.88 1.46
N LYS A 73 19.30 3.99 1.79
CA LYS A 73 19.10 2.56 1.57
C LYS A 73 17.98 2.08 2.48
N ALA A 74 17.08 1.28 1.91
CA ALA A 74 16.01 0.65 2.69
C ALA A 74 16.60 -0.19 3.83
N THR A 75 15.96 -0.14 4.99
CA THR A 75 16.14 -1.09 6.09
C THR A 75 14.87 -1.94 6.19
N GLN A 76 14.91 -3.04 6.94
CA GLN A 76 13.70 -3.81 7.21
C GLN A 76 12.61 -2.95 7.87
N GLY A 77 13.00 -2.05 8.78
CA GLY A 77 12.06 -1.14 9.45
C GLY A 77 11.37 -0.20 8.48
N THR A 78 12.13 0.53 7.66
CA THR A 78 11.55 1.48 6.68
C THR A 78 10.75 0.75 5.61
N ALA A 79 11.21 -0.39 5.11
CA ALA A 79 10.46 -1.20 4.14
C ALA A 79 9.13 -1.72 4.73
N THR A 80 9.13 -2.15 6.00
CA THR A 80 7.92 -2.62 6.71
C THR A 80 6.93 -1.48 6.88
N LEU A 81 7.38 -0.34 7.40
CA LEU A 81 6.58 0.87 7.58
C LEU A 81 5.89 1.27 6.27
N PHE A 82 6.62 1.25 5.16
CA PHE A 82 6.13 1.63 3.85
C PHE A 82 5.11 0.69 3.26
N ILE A 83 5.38 -0.61 3.22
CA ILE A 83 4.42 -1.56 2.63
C ILE A 83 3.12 -1.62 3.44
N VAL A 84 3.21 -1.53 4.77
CA VAL A 84 2.04 -1.50 5.65
C VAL A 84 1.28 -0.17 5.51
N GLY A 85 1.98 0.96 5.41
CA GLY A 85 1.38 2.27 5.19
C GLY A 85 0.57 2.35 3.89
N VAL A 86 1.11 1.83 2.79
CA VAL A 86 0.40 1.79 1.50
C VAL A 86 -0.74 0.78 1.52
N ALA A 87 -0.60 -0.36 2.20
CA ALA A 87 -1.71 -1.30 2.44
C ALA A 87 -2.88 -0.61 3.14
N ASN A 88 -2.60 0.15 4.21
CA ASN A 88 -3.61 0.96 4.89
C ASN A 88 -4.25 1.99 3.93
N LYS A 89 -3.44 2.75 3.18
CA LYS A 89 -3.94 3.76 2.21
C LYS A 89 -4.93 3.14 1.22
N ARG A 90 -4.61 1.96 0.67
CA ARG A 90 -5.49 1.24 -0.27
C ARG A 90 -6.75 0.73 0.42
N LEU A 91 -6.66 0.24 1.66
CA LEU A 91 -7.81 -0.26 2.41
C LEU A 91 -8.77 0.84 2.86
N MET A 92 -8.27 2.06 3.15
CA MET A 92 -9.14 3.20 3.47
C MET A 92 -10.14 3.53 2.35
N LEU A 93 -9.75 3.27 1.09
CA LEU A 93 -10.62 3.49 -0.08
C LEU A 93 -11.80 2.50 -0.13
N ALA A 94 -11.77 1.40 0.64
CA ALA A 94 -12.87 0.44 0.70
C ALA A 94 -14.18 1.10 1.13
N LYS A 95 -14.13 2.11 2.02
CA LYS A 95 -15.29 2.85 2.48
C LYS A 95 -15.97 3.62 1.35
N ASP A 96 -15.20 4.29 0.51
CA ASP A 96 -15.75 5.02 -0.65
C ASP A 96 -16.36 4.03 -1.67
N VAL A 97 -15.67 2.92 -1.92
CA VAL A 97 -16.15 1.87 -2.85
C VAL A 97 -17.49 1.30 -2.37
N VAL A 98 -17.57 0.88 -1.10
CA VAL A 98 -18.81 0.31 -0.57
C VAL A 98 -19.90 1.35 -0.44
N ASN A 99 -19.56 2.61 -0.14
CA ASN A 99 -20.57 3.67 -0.08
C ASN A 99 -21.26 3.88 -1.43
N TYR A 100 -20.49 3.92 -2.52
CA TYR A 100 -21.05 3.97 -3.87
C TYR A 100 -21.88 2.72 -4.19
N LYS A 101 -21.31 1.53 -3.97
CA LYS A 101 -21.98 0.27 -4.29
C LYS A 101 -23.29 0.10 -3.53
N PHE A 102 -23.33 0.48 -2.26
CA PHE A 102 -24.52 0.39 -1.43
C PHE A 102 -25.64 1.30 -1.92
N HIS A 103 -25.34 2.58 -2.21
CA HIS A 103 -26.34 3.52 -2.73
C HIS A 103 -26.86 3.16 -4.13
N GLN A 104 -26.01 2.53 -4.96
CA GLN A 104 -26.36 2.11 -6.32
C GLN A 104 -26.90 0.67 -6.40
N ASN A 105 -27.07 -0.02 -5.27
CA ASN A 105 -27.47 -1.44 -5.21
C ASN A 105 -26.58 -2.37 -6.09
N ILE A 106 -25.27 -2.12 -6.09
CA ILE A 106 -24.28 -2.90 -6.84
C ILE A 106 -23.61 -3.93 -5.92
N SER A 107 -23.39 -5.14 -6.43
CA SER A 107 -22.66 -6.20 -5.71
C SER A 107 -21.26 -5.78 -5.28
N ILE A 108 -20.86 -6.17 -4.06
CA ILE A 108 -19.47 -6.04 -3.59
C ILE A 108 -18.53 -6.89 -4.45
N ASP A 109 -18.92 -8.14 -4.73
CA ASP A 109 -18.15 -9.05 -5.55
C ASP A 109 -18.26 -8.66 -7.04
N ASP A 110 -17.11 -8.50 -7.69
CA ASP A 110 -16.96 -8.12 -9.10
C ASP A 110 -15.83 -8.96 -9.71
N PHE A 111 -16.11 -10.25 -9.97
CA PHE A 111 -15.09 -11.24 -10.34
C PHE A 111 -14.31 -10.88 -11.60
N GLU A 112 -14.97 -10.29 -12.61
CA GLU A 112 -14.30 -9.84 -13.82
C GLU A 112 -13.32 -8.72 -13.54
N ARG A 113 -13.71 -7.72 -12.73
CA ARG A 113 -12.79 -6.66 -12.32
C ARG A 113 -11.67 -7.21 -11.44
N GLU A 114 -11.98 -8.12 -10.53
CA GLU A 114 -11.00 -8.74 -9.64
C GLU A 114 -9.92 -9.48 -10.45
N LYS A 115 -10.32 -10.27 -11.45
CA LYS A 115 -9.42 -10.92 -12.38
C LYS A 115 -8.54 -9.94 -13.14
N GLN A 116 -9.11 -8.87 -13.71
CA GLN A 116 -8.35 -7.82 -14.40
C GLN A 116 -7.32 -7.14 -13.50
N VAL A 117 -7.67 -6.89 -12.23
CA VAL A 117 -6.75 -6.31 -11.25
C VAL A 117 -5.58 -7.27 -10.99
N LEU A 118 -5.86 -8.56 -10.75
CA LEU A 118 -4.83 -9.58 -10.51
C LEU A 118 -3.90 -9.77 -11.71
N GLU A 119 -4.43 -9.80 -12.94
CA GLU A 119 -3.63 -9.87 -14.16
C GLU A 119 -2.71 -8.65 -14.29
N SER A 120 -3.24 -7.45 -14.05
CA SER A 120 -2.49 -6.20 -14.12
C SER A 120 -1.35 -6.15 -13.09
N VAL A 121 -1.64 -6.44 -11.82
CA VAL A 121 -0.61 -6.41 -10.76
C VAL A 121 0.44 -7.51 -10.92
N SER A 122 0.05 -8.67 -11.46
CA SER A 122 0.99 -9.76 -11.76
C SER A 122 1.96 -9.35 -12.88
N ALA A 123 1.44 -8.79 -13.97
CA ALA A 123 2.27 -8.29 -15.07
C ALA A 123 3.20 -7.13 -14.65
N GLN A 124 2.70 -6.20 -13.82
CA GLN A 124 3.51 -5.10 -13.30
C GLN A 124 4.54 -5.59 -12.27
N GLY A 125 4.17 -6.53 -11.41
CA GLY A 125 5.06 -7.16 -10.43
C GLY A 125 6.23 -7.89 -11.11
N GLN A 126 5.95 -8.68 -12.14
CA GLN A 126 6.96 -9.32 -12.99
C GLN A 126 7.93 -8.31 -13.58
N LYS A 127 7.42 -7.25 -14.22
CA LYS A 127 8.24 -6.15 -14.75
C LYS A 127 9.09 -5.46 -13.68
N ALA A 128 8.59 -5.40 -12.45
CA ALA A 128 9.29 -4.83 -11.31
C ALA A 128 10.33 -5.78 -10.66
N GLY A 129 10.37 -7.06 -11.05
CA GLY A 129 11.24 -8.10 -10.47
C GLY A 129 10.69 -8.73 -9.19
N ILE A 130 9.36 -8.65 -8.98
CA ILE A 130 8.64 -9.34 -7.90
C ILE A 130 8.30 -10.74 -8.40
N GLY A 131 8.57 -11.77 -7.59
CA GLY A 131 8.25 -13.14 -8.00
C GLY A 131 6.75 -13.38 -8.14
N ASP A 132 6.34 -14.06 -9.21
CA ASP A 132 4.94 -14.26 -9.63
C ASP A 132 4.03 -14.73 -8.48
N ASN A 133 4.33 -15.90 -7.92
CA ASN A 133 3.58 -16.48 -6.81
C ASN A 133 3.57 -15.62 -5.53
N TYR A 134 4.52 -14.69 -5.39
CA TYR A 134 4.57 -13.80 -4.24
C TYR A 134 3.70 -12.57 -4.45
N GLY A 135 3.82 -11.91 -5.61
CA GLY A 135 3.00 -10.75 -5.95
C GLY A 135 1.52 -11.09 -6.01
N GLU A 136 1.16 -12.14 -6.75
CA GLU A 136 -0.24 -12.55 -6.95
C GLU A 136 -0.94 -12.85 -5.63
N LYS A 137 -0.35 -13.69 -4.78
CA LYS A 137 -0.92 -14.04 -3.47
C LYS A 137 -1.08 -12.82 -2.56
N PHE A 138 -0.09 -11.93 -2.56
CA PHE A 138 -0.18 -10.70 -1.77
C PHE A 138 -1.31 -9.79 -2.25
N PHE A 139 -1.50 -9.63 -3.57
CA PHE A 139 -2.59 -8.79 -4.08
C PHE A 139 -3.98 -9.44 -3.94
N GLN A 140 -4.08 -10.76 -4.00
CA GLN A 140 -5.31 -11.46 -3.62
C GLN A 140 -5.70 -11.14 -2.16
N ASP A 141 -4.74 -11.21 -1.24
CA ASP A 141 -4.96 -10.85 0.17
C ASP A 141 -5.39 -9.39 0.35
N GLN A 142 -4.83 -8.47 -0.43
CA GLN A 142 -5.22 -7.06 -0.44
C GLN A 142 -6.64 -6.84 -0.97
N MET A 143 -7.11 -7.68 -1.88
CA MET A 143 -8.48 -7.63 -2.41
C MET A 143 -9.48 -8.22 -1.42
N ASP A 144 -9.16 -9.39 -0.85
CA ASP A 144 -9.94 -10.02 0.20
C ASP A 144 -10.11 -9.08 1.40
N ALA A 145 -9.02 -8.49 1.89
CA ALA A 145 -9.03 -7.52 2.98
C ALA A 145 -9.90 -6.29 2.67
N ASN A 146 -9.86 -5.79 1.43
CA ASN A 146 -10.70 -4.68 1.02
C ASN A 146 -12.20 -5.09 1.09
N LYS A 147 -12.55 -6.27 0.56
CA LYS A 147 -13.92 -6.81 0.63
C LYS A 147 -14.39 -7.07 2.06
N MET A 148 -13.51 -7.47 2.98
CA MET A 148 -13.85 -7.62 4.40
C MET A 148 -14.37 -6.30 4.99
N ILE A 149 -13.73 -5.16 4.68
CA ILE A 149 -14.19 -3.84 5.12
C ILE A 149 -15.54 -3.51 4.50
N GLN A 150 -15.69 -3.73 3.18
CA GLN A 150 -16.96 -3.47 2.49
C GLN A 150 -18.12 -4.28 3.08
N LYS A 151 -17.94 -5.59 3.29
CA LYS A 151 -18.97 -6.46 3.88
C LYS A 151 -19.29 -6.07 5.32
N GLY A 152 -18.29 -5.66 6.09
CA GLY A 152 -18.49 -5.11 7.44
C GLY A 152 -19.36 -3.86 7.43
N SER A 153 -19.10 -2.92 6.53
CA SER A 153 -19.88 -1.69 6.38
C SER A 153 -21.32 -1.97 5.97
N VAL A 154 -21.55 -2.81 4.96
CA VAL A 154 -22.91 -3.21 4.56
C VAL A 154 -23.68 -3.82 5.72
N LYS A 155 -23.06 -4.75 6.47
CA LYS A 155 -23.70 -5.38 7.63
C LYS A 155 -24.13 -4.37 8.70
N LEU A 156 -23.34 -3.33 8.96
CA LEU A 156 -23.70 -2.28 9.91
C LEU A 156 -24.86 -1.42 9.39
N TRP A 157 -24.83 -1.03 8.12
CA TRP A 157 -25.85 -0.19 7.51
C TRP A 157 -27.19 -0.91 7.38
N THR A 158 -27.20 -2.17 6.94
CA THR A 158 -28.43 -2.97 6.85
C THR A 158 -29.03 -3.30 8.21
N ALA A 159 -28.21 -3.35 9.26
CA ALA A 159 -28.65 -3.58 10.63
C ALA A 159 -29.03 -2.28 11.38
N ASN A 160 -29.03 -1.12 10.70
CA ASN A 160 -29.27 0.19 11.29
C ASN A 160 -28.36 0.52 12.48
N LYS A 161 -27.14 -0.04 12.50
CA LYS A 161 -26.12 0.24 13.54
C LYS A 161 -25.29 1.47 13.23
N SER A 162 -25.31 1.91 11.98
CA SER A 162 -24.76 3.18 11.50
C SER A 162 -25.45 3.55 10.18
N LEU A 163 -25.28 4.79 9.72
CA LEU A 163 -25.80 5.25 8.44
C LEU A 163 -24.69 5.27 7.39
N PRO A 164 -25.00 4.95 6.11
CA PRO A 164 -24.05 5.13 5.02
C PRO A 164 -23.77 6.64 4.81
N PRO A 165 -22.52 7.03 4.53
CA PRO A 165 -22.19 8.43 4.27
C PRO A 165 -22.97 9.00 3.09
N GLN A 166 -23.57 10.17 3.25
CA GLN A 166 -24.41 10.80 2.21
C GLN A 166 -23.59 11.39 1.05
N ASN A 167 -22.34 11.77 1.30
CA ASN A 167 -21.43 12.13 0.22
C ASN A 167 -20.92 10.84 -0.43
N VAL A 168 -21.32 10.59 -1.68
CA VAL A 168 -21.00 9.38 -2.42
C VAL A 168 -20.05 9.73 -3.58
N PRO A 169 -18.72 9.51 -3.43
CA PRO A 169 -17.77 9.72 -4.52
C PRO A 169 -18.08 8.82 -5.72
N ASP A 170 -17.82 9.29 -6.94
CA ASP A 170 -18.03 8.48 -8.13
C ASP A 170 -16.99 7.35 -8.18
N LEU A 171 -17.47 6.11 -8.29
CA LEU A 171 -16.59 4.95 -8.27
C LEU A 171 -15.60 4.94 -9.44
N GLN A 172 -16.00 5.40 -10.63
CA GLN A 172 -15.16 5.40 -11.84
C GLN A 172 -14.23 6.59 -11.90
N LYS A 173 -14.74 7.79 -11.61
CA LYS A 173 -14.02 9.05 -11.80
C LYS A 173 -13.15 9.42 -10.61
N ASP A 174 -13.56 9.05 -9.39
CA ASP A 174 -12.88 9.48 -8.17
C ASP A 174 -12.16 8.34 -7.46
N THR A 175 -12.86 7.24 -7.17
CA THR A 175 -12.31 6.19 -6.30
C THR A 175 -11.37 5.23 -7.03
N ARG A 176 -11.74 4.73 -8.23
CA ARG A 176 -10.89 3.80 -9.01
C ARG A 176 -9.52 4.37 -9.38
N PRO A 177 -9.36 5.67 -9.75
CA PRO A 177 -8.04 6.26 -9.95
C PRO A 177 -7.19 6.24 -8.68
N LYS A 178 -7.76 6.58 -7.51
CA LYS A 178 -7.05 6.50 -6.22
C LYS A 178 -6.63 5.07 -5.87
N VAL A 179 -7.49 4.08 -6.14
CA VAL A 179 -7.16 2.65 -5.95
C VAL A 179 -6.02 2.22 -6.89
N THR A 180 -6.04 2.69 -8.13
CA THR A 180 -5.00 2.39 -9.13
C THR A 180 -3.66 2.97 -8.69
N ALA A 181 -3.62 4.26 -8.32
CA ALA A 181 -2.42 4.91 -7.80
C ALA A 181 -1.86 4.20 -6.55
N ALA A 182 -2.71 3.90 -5.56
CA ALA A 182 -2.28 3.15 -4.37
C ALA A 182 -1.76 1.74 -4.71
N THR A 183 -2.28 1.11 -5.77
CA THR A 183 -1.80 -0.21 -6.23
C THR A 183 -0.41 -0.11 -6.87
N GLU A 184 -0.14 0.92 -7.65
CA GLU A 184 1.19 1.18 -8.24
C GLU A 184 2.24 1.49 -7.16
N GLU A 185 1.89 2.33 -6.18
CA GLU A 185 2.73 2.59 -5.00
C GLU A 185 3.05 1.30 -4.24
N MET A 186 2.05 0.42 -4.11
CA MET A 186 2.17 -0.84 -3.39
C MET A 186 3.11 -1.81 -4.09
N ILE A 187 3.09 -1.88 -5.43
CA ILE A 187 4.03 -2.68 -6.22
C ILE A 187 5.47 -2.22 -5.93
N LEU A 188 5.70 -0.91 -5.90
CA LEU A 188 7.03 -0.37 -5.63
C LEU A 188 7.49 -0.65 -4.19
N ALA A 189 6.60 -0.47 -3.21
CA ALA A 189 6.88 -0.83 -1.82
C ALA A 189 7.16 -2.33 -1.65
N LEU A 190 6.39 -3.19 -2.33
CA LEU A 190 6.53 -4.64 -2.26
C LEU A 190 7.86 -5.12 -2.86
N LYS A 191 8.32 -4.48 -3.95
CA LYS A 191 9.64 -4.72 -4.54
C LYS A 191 10.77 -4.47 -3.54
N VAL A 192 10.70 -3.37 -2.79
CA VAL A 192 11.71 -3.06 -1.75
C VAL A 192 11.60 -4.05 -0.60
N PHE A 193 10.39 -4.31 -0.11
CA PHE A 193 10.14 -5.24 0.99
C PHE A 193 10.59 -6.67 0.68
N GLN A 194 10.52 -7.11 -0.59
CA GLN A 194 10.98 -8.44 -1.03
C GLN A 194 12.42 -8.75 -0.58
N GLN A 195 13.28 -7.74 -0.41
CA GLN A 195 14.66 -7.93 0.06
C GLN A 195 14.74 -8.44 1.51
N PHE A 196 13.71 -8.15 2.33
CA PHE A 196 13.68 -8.45 3.76
C PHE A 196 12.74 -9.61 4.11
N ARG A 197 11.91 -10.10 3.17
CA ARG A 197 10.87 -11.11 3.44
C ARG A 197 11.38 -12.44 4.01
N LYS A 198 12.67 -12.75 3.84
CA LYS A 198 13.32 -13.98 4.34
C LYS A 198 13.98 -13.80 5.71
N ASN A 199 13.99 -12.60 6.27
CA ASN A 199 14.58 -12.34 7.58
C ASN A 199 13.81 -13.10 8.66
N LYS A 200 14.53 -13.66 9.65
CA LYS A 200 13.95 -14.52 10.69
C LYS A 200 12.84 -13.81 11.49
N ASN A 201 12.98 -12.51 11.70
CA ASN A 201 12.04 -11.67 12.45
C ASN A 201 11.05 -10.93 11.53
N CYS A 202 10.93 -11.29 10.24
CA CYS A 202 10.09 -10.57 9.28
C CYS A 202 8.66 -10.39 9.81
N TRP A 203 7.99 -11.49 10.20
CA TRP A 203 6.62 -11.43 10.67
C TRP A 203 6.49 -10.60 11.96
N ALA A 204 7.39 -10.81 12.92
CA ALA A 204 7.38 -10.03 14.16
C ALA A 204 7.54 -8.51 13.91
N SER A 205 8.32 -8.11 12.89
CA SER A 205 8.42 -6.70 12.49
C SER A 205 7.14 -6.20 11.83
N VAL A 206 6.54 -6.96 10.93
CA VAL A 206 5.27 -6.62 10.27
C VAL A 206 4.15 -6.50 11.30
N GLU A 207 3.99 -7.48 12.18
CA GLU A 207 2.94 -7.51 13.20
C GLU A 207 3.13 -6.38 14.21
N LYS A 208 4.36 -6.08 14.62
CA LYS A 208 4.64 -4.90 15.46
C LYS A 208 4.22 -3.60 14.78
N GLU A 209 4.48 -3.45 13.48
CA GLU A 209 4.09 -2.25 12.74
C GLU A 209 2.57 -2.12 12.59
N LEU A 210 1.88 -3.23 12.29
CA LEU A 210 0.42 -3.29 12.25
C LEU A 210 -0.22 -2.85 13.57
N LEU A 211 0.39 -3.20 14.70
CA LEU A 211 -0.10 -2.86 16.04
C LEU A 211 0.29 -1.44 16.50
N LYS A 212 1.44 -0.93 16.07
CA LYS A 212 1.96 0.39 16.48
C LYS A 212 1.20 1.54 15.82
N SER A 213 0.73 1.35 14.60
CA SER A 213 0.19 2.43 13.79
C SER A 213 -1.27 2.76 14.14
N GLN A 214 -1.46 3.45 15.27
CA GLN A 214 -2.76 3.99 15.69
C GLN A 214 -3.31 5.05 14.72
N SER A 215 -2.48 5.58 13.81
CA SER A 215 -2.87 6.55 12.79
C SER A 215 -3.45 5.92 11.53
N PHE A 216 -3.48 4.60 11.41
CA PHE A 216 -4.11 3.91 10.28
C PHE A 216 -5.62 3.96 10.39
N LEU A 217 -6.23 4.89 9.65
CA LEU A 217 -7.68 5.08 9.63
C LEU A 217 -8.44 3.83 9.18
N SER A 218 -7.81 2.94 8.38
CA SER A 218 -8.45 1.66 8.02
C SER A 218 -8.72 0.76 9.23
N LEU A 219 -7.98 0.90 10.33
CA LEU A 219 -8.19 0.12 11.55
C LEU A 219 -9.50 0.47 12.27
N ALA A 220 -10.03 1.67 12.05
CA ALA A 220 -11.29 2.12 12.61
C ALA A 220 -12.51 1.70 11.77
N GLU A 221 -12.28 1.26 10.52
CA GLU A 221 -13.35 0.78 9.66
C GLU A 221 -13.86 -0.60 10.13
N PRO A 222 -15.10 -0.97 9.78
CA PRO A 222 -15.65 -2.30 10.09
C PRO A 222 -14.70 -3.40 9.59
N ASN A 223 -14.40 -4.39 10.44
CA ASN A 223 -13.41 -5.46 10.17
C ASN A 223 -11.97 -4.95 9.89
N GLY A 224 -11.66 -3.68 10.13
CA GLY A 224 -10.41 -3.03 9.75
C GLY A 224 -9.14 -3.70 10.28
N LYS A 225 -9.14 -4.12 11.55
CA LYS A 225 -8.00 -4.82 12.17
C LYS A 225 -7.72 -6.17 11.50
N ASP A 226 -8.75 -6.97 11.30
CA ASP A 226 -8.63 -8.29 10.64
C ASP A 226 -8.27 -8.14 9.15
N ALA A 227 -8.84 -7.13 8.49
CA ALA A 227 -8.51 -6.78 7.10
C ALA A 227 -7.03 -6.39 6.97
N MET A 228 -6.50 -5.54 7.85
CA MET A 228 -5.08 -5.16 7.84
C MET A 228 -4.16 -6.37 8.09
N ARG A 229 -4.54 -7.30 8.97
CA ARG A 229 -3.77 -8.56 9.16
C ARG A 229 -3.82 -9.42 7.91
N LYS A 230 -5.00 -9.63 7.32
CA LYS A 230 -5.17 -10.37 6.06
C LYS A 230 -4.33 -9.77 4.95
N ALA A 231 -4.37 -8.45 4.77
CA ALA A 231 -3.61 -7.71 3.77
C ALA A 231 -2.09 -7.89 3.86
N ALA A 232 -1.56 -8.21 5.04
CA ALA A 232 -0.13 -8.31 5.32
C ALA A 232 0.38 -9.75 5.48
N VAL A 233 -0.52 -10.73 5.59
CA VAL A 233 -0.20 -12.09 6.07
C VAL A 233 0.84 -12.82 5.21
N ARG A 234 0.89 -12.54 3.91
CA ARG A 234 1.83 -13.16 2.96
C ARG A 234 3.05 -12.32 2.60
N LEU A 235 3.30 -11.20 3.31
CA LEU A 235 4.51 -10.39 3.12
C LEU A 235 5.78 -11.20 3.39
N CYS A 236 5.80 -11.98 4.48
CA CYS A 236 6.96 -12.75 4.89
C CYS A 236 7.01 -14.14 4.23
N ALA A 237 8.22 -14.62 3.90
CA ALA A 237 8.40 -15.93 3.28
C ALA A 237 8.22 -17.10 4.26
N LYS A 238 8.39 -16.84 5.56
CA LYS A 238 8.17 -17.79 6.64
C LYS A 238 7.37 -17.09 7.73
N MET A 239 6.27 -17.72 8.10
CA MET A 239 5.43 -17.38 9.24
C MET A 239 4.97 -18.70 9.86
N GLU A 240 4.57 -18.69 11.13
CA GLU A 240 3.95 -19.86 11.74
C GLU A 240 2.67 -20.21 10.97
N ALA A 241 2.62 -21.43 10.42
CA ALA A 241 1.49 -21.88 9.60
C ALA A 241 0.13 -21.76 10.33
N LYS A 242 0.14 -21.91 11.66
CA LYS A 242 -1.04 -21.72 12.50
C LYS A 242 -1.57 -20.27 12.45
N ILE A 243 -0.68 -19.28 12.42
CA ILE A 243 -1.06 -17.87 12.34
C ILE A 243 -1.67 -17.57 10.96
N GLU A 244 -1.06 -18.06 9.87
CA GLU A 244 -1.60 -17.90 8.51
C GLU A 244 -3.01 -18.49 8.41
N ALA A 245 -3.17 -19.75 8.85
CA ALA A 245 -4.44 -20.46 8.80
C ALA A 245 -5.52 -19.75 9.62
N GLN A 246 -5.18 -19.24 10.80
CA GLN A 246 -6.14 -18.50 11.64
C GLN A 246 -6.59 -17.20 10.97
N ILE A 247 -5.68 -16.47 10.34
CA ILE A 247 -6.01 -15.23 9.61
C ILE A 247 -6.89 -15.54 8.40
N ASP A 248 -6.57 -16.58 7.62
CA ASP A 248 -7.37 -16.98 6.46
C ASP A 248 -8.77 -17.50 6.86
N GLU A 249 -8.88 -18.27 7.95
CA GLU A 249 -10.17 -18.72 8.47
C GLU A 249 -11.02 -17.53 8.94
N THR A 250 -10.41 -16.55 9.60
CA THR A 250 -11.09 -15.32 10.02
C THR A 250 -11.56 -14.52 8.80
N ALA A 251 -10.70 -14.36 7.79
CA ALA A 251 -11.07 -13.70 6.54
C ALA A 251 -12.25 -14.42 5.84
N LYS A 252 -12.21 -15.75 5.77
CA LYS A 252 -13.30 -16.57 5.19
C LYS A 252 -14.63 -16.32 5.90
N LYS A 253 -14.64 -16.23 7.23
CA LYS A 253 -15.86 -15.95 8.03
C LYS A 253 -16.38 -14.54 7.79
N LEU A 254 -15.49 -13.56 7.66
CA LEU A 254 -15.85 -12.16 7.42
C LEU A 254 -16.25 -11.88 5.96
N LEU A 255 -15.83 -12.75 5.04
CA LEU A 255 -16.21 -12.73 3.63
C LEU A 255 -17.47 -13.55 3.32
N ALA A 256 -17.96 -14.37 4.25
CA ALA A 256 -19.25 -15.06 4.10
C ALA A 256 -20.40 -14.08 4.30
#